data_AF-A0A7X7YH77-F1
#
_entry.id   AF-A0A7X7YH77-F1
#
_cell.length_a   1.000
_cell.length_b   1.000
_cell.length_c   1.000
_cell.angle_alpha   90.00
_cell.angle_beta   90.00
_cell.angle_gamma   90.00
#
_symmetry.space_group_name_H-M   'P 1'
#
loop_
_entity.id
_entity.type
_entity.pdbx_description
1 polymer ?
#
loop_
_entity_poly.entity_id
_entity_poly.type
_entity_poly.pdbx_seq_one_letter_code
_entity_poly.pdbx_strand_id
1 'polypeptide(L)'
;MSAIALSIKMGPDINFPKGYDSTKTKAILKVVQNEQYHFVDGVYSHWPPDWGTRLSFEGDVTKLNQFMAELHQIPGTTMRLILYRGRNDNLRQDSSWQLDYSQAHPDRLTLYLNVNSTNIDLYKIVFPEWTGSDKVSPPKEISEVLGRDDRCIRPEEGTEKNK
;
A
#
# COMPACT_ATOMS: atom_id res chain seq x y z
N MET A 1 -35.47 -6.62 -1.93
CA MET A 1 -34.21 -5.99 -2.37
C MET A 1 -33.10 -6.54 -1.50
N SER A 2 -32.23 -7.41 -2.04
CA SER A 2 -31.04 -7.86 -1.31
C SER A 2 -30.03 -6.73 -1.26
N ALA A 3 -29.58 -6.36 -0.06
CA ALA A 3 -28.40 -5.54 0.08
C ALA A 3 -27.21 -6.29 -0.56
N ILE A 4 -26.63 -5.75 -1.62
CA ILE A 4 -25.38 -6.27 -2.16
C ILE A 4 -24.31 -5.89 -1.14
N ALA A 5 -23.77 -6.89 -0.45
CA ALA A 5 -22.65 -6.66 0.45
C ALA A 5 -21.49 -6.11 -0.38
N LEU A 6 -21.02 -4.91 -0.02
CA LEU A 6 -19.97 -4.18 -0.73
C LEU A 6 -18.60 -4.85 -0.63
N SER A 7 -18.53 -5.90 0.18
CA SER A 7 -17.37 -6.75 0.39
C SER A 7 -17.81 -8.20 0.67
N ILE A 8 -17.06 -9.17 0.18
CA ILE A 8 -17.28 -10.59 0.46
C ILE A 8 -16.10 -11.17 1.24
N LYS A 9 -16.38 -12.07 2.20
CA LYS A 9 -15.32 -12.84 2.86
C LYS A 9 -14.74 -13.87 1.90
N MET A 10 -13.44 -14.12 2.03
CA MET A 10 -12.70 -15.09 1.22
C MET A 10 -11.52 -15.68 1.99
N GLY A 11 -10.98 -16.78 1.49
CA GLY A 11 -9.75 -17.39 2.02
C GLY A 11 -8.49 -16.60 1.66
N PRO A 12 -7.28 -17.20 1.84
CA PRO A 12 -6.01 -16.59 1.46
C PRO A 12 -5.82 -16.60 -0.07
N ASP A 13 -6.66 -15.85 -0.78
CA ASP A 13 -6.67 -15.79 -2.24
C ASP A 13 -6.76 -14.33 -2.69
N ILE A 14 -6.47 -14.03 -3.95
CA ILE A 14 -6.51 -12.68 -4.49
C ILE A 14 -7.32 -12.68 -5.79
N ASN A 15 -8.24 -11.73 -5.92
CA ASN A 15 -9.01 -11.57 -7.15
C ASN A 15 -8.25 -10.71 -8.16
N PHE A 16 -7.44 -11.36 -8.99
CA PHE A 16 -6.66 -10.70 -10.05
C PHE A 16 -7.54 -10.30 -11.25
N PRO A 17 -7.19 -9.21 -11.96
CA PRO A 17 -7.92 -8.78 -13.15
C PRO A 17 -7.75 -9.81 -14.29
N LYS A 18 -8.74 -9.87 -15.16
CA LYS A 18 -8.73 -10.80 -16.30
C LYS A 18 -7.52 -10.52 -17.20
N GLY A 19 -6.74 -11.55 -17.49
CA GLY A 19 -5.56 -11.45 -18.35
C GLY A 19 -4.29 -10.97 -17.64
N TYR A 20 -4.31 -10.84 -16.30
CA TYR A 20 -3.09 -10.62 -15.53
C TYR A 20 -2.10 -11.78 -15.71
N ASP A 21 -0.81 -11.50 -15.52
CA ASP A 21 0.26 -12.47 -15.73
C ASP A 21 0.06 -13.70 -14.85
N SER A 22 -0.18 -14.85 -15.49
CA SER A 22 -0.48 -16.11 -14.80
C SER A 22 0.71 -16.65 -14.00
N THR A 23 1.95 -16.34 -14.40
CA THR A 23 3.16 -16.73 -13.69
C THR A 23 3.30 -15.90 -12.43
N LYS A 24 3.13 -14.58 -12.52
CA LYS A 24 3.12 -13.69 -11.34
C LYS A 24 1.99 -14.05 -10.39
N THR A 25 0.79 -14.30 -10.92
CA THR A 25 -0.39 -14.73 -10.15
C THR A 25 -0.05 -15.95 -9.29
N LYS A 26 0.49 -17.02 -9.91
CA LYS A 26 0.88 -18.24 -9.20
C LYS A 26 1.98 -17.98 -8.16
N ALA A 27 2.95 -17.13 -8.47
CA ALA A 27 4.02 -16.79 -7.55
C ALA A 27 3.50 -16.04 -6.32
N ILE A 28 2.64 -15.03 -6.50
CA ILE A 28 2.00 -14.29 -5.41
C ILE A 28 1.13 -15.23 -4.58
N LEU A 29 0.28 -16.03 -5.24
CA LEU A 29 -0.61 -16.98 -4.56
C LEU A 29 0.18 -17.99 -3.72
N LYS A 30 1.30 -18.50 -4.23
CA LYS A 30 2.18 -19.40 -3.49
C LYS A 30 2.68 -18.80 -2.18
N VAL A 31 2.95 -17.50 -2.13
CA VAL A 31 3.40 -16.82 -0.90
C VAL A 31 2.22 -16.60 0.04
N VAL A 32 1.10 -16.04 -0.44
CA VAL A 32 -0.05 -15.70 0.44
C VAL A 32 -0.80 -16.92 0.96
N GLN A 33 -0.76 -18.05 0.24
CA GLN A 33 -1.38 -19.32 0.64
C GLN A 33 -0.46 -20.19 1.49
N ASN A 34 0.78 -19.75 1.76
CA ASN A 34 1.72 -20.55 2.53
C ASN A 34 1.30 -20.58 4.01
N GLU A 35 1.03 -21.78 4.52
CA GLU A 35 0.54 -22.03 5.87
C GLU A 35 1.49 -21.56 6.98
N GLN A 36 2.77 -21.30 6.65
CA GLN A 36 3.70 -20.70 7.60
C GLN A 36 3.32 -19.28 8.02
N TYR A 37 2.51 -18.60 7.21
CA TYR A 37 1.95 -17.29 7.50
C TYR A 37 0.54 -17.51 8.04
N HIS A 38 0.31 -17.14 9.30
CA HIS A 38 -0.96 -17.38 9.96
C HIS A 38 -2.03 -16.46 9.37
N PHE A 39 -2.77 -16.96 8.38
CA PHE A 39 -3.90 -16.26 7.79
C PHE A 39 -5.08 -16.17 8.77
N VAL A 40 -5.70 -14.99 8.86
CA VAL A 40 -6.82 -14.72 9.77
C VAL A 40 -8.13 -14.51 9.03
N ASP A 41 -8.15 -13.59 8.08
CA ASP A 41 -9.36 -13.25 7.31
C ASP A 41 -8.99 -12.63 5.97
N GLY A 42 -9.90 -12.74 5.01
CA GLY A 42 -9.74 -12.23 3.65
C GLY A 42 -11.02 -11.56 3.21
N VAL A 43 -10.90 -10.41 2.58
CA VAL A 43 -12.03 -9.62 2.11
C VAL A 43 -11.78 -9.13 0.69
N TYR A 44 -12.73 -9.35 -0.20
CA TYR A 44 -12.74 -8.74 -1.54
C TYR A 44 -13.76 -7.61 -1.60
N SER A 45 -13.28 -6.40 -1.90
CA SER A 45 -14.07 -5.18 -2.06
C SER A 45 -14.51 -5.01 -3.50
N HIS A 46 -15.82 -4.79 -3.70
CA HIS A 46 -16.42 -4.55 -5.01
C HIS A 46 -16.67 -3.05 -5.28
N TRP A 47 -15.90 -2.15 -4.67
CA TRP A 47 -16.11 -0.71 -4.80
C TRP A 47 -15.40 -0.12 -6.03
N PRO A 48 -16.13 0.43 -7.01
CA PRO A 48 -15.51 1.22 -8.08
C PRO A 48 -14.90 2.52 -7.52
N PRO A 49 -13.80 3.04 -8.09
CA PRO A 49 -13.06 2.49 -9.23
C PRO A 49 -12.02 1.43 -8.86
N ASP A 50 -11.85 1.10 -7.58
CA ASP A 50 -10.75 0.28 -7.07
C ASP A 50 -11.25 -1.02 -6.43
N TRP A 51 -11.39 -2.04 -7.28
CA TRP A 51 -11.61 -3.40 -6.81
C TRP A 51 -10.34 -3.97 -6.20
N GLY A 52 -10.45 -4.58 -5.03
CA GLY A 52 -9.26 -5.00 -4.31
C GLY A 52 -9.51 -6.08 -3.29
N THR A 53 -8.44 -6.81 -2.99
CA THR A 53 -8.43 -7.86 -1.98
C THR A 53 -7.58 -7.42 -0.80
N ARG A 54 -8.09 -7.60 0.40
CA ARG A 54 -7.36 -7.43 1.66
C ARG A 54 -7.26 -8.75 2.40
N LEU A 55 -6.05 -9.17 2.70
CA LEU A 55 -5.73 -10.37 3.46
C LEU A 55 -5.09 -9.97 4.78
N SER A 56 -5.58 -10.53 5.88
CA SER A 56 -5.12 -10.24 7.23
C SER A 56 -4.32 -11.42 7.77
N PHE A 57 -3.17 -11.13 8.36
CA PHE A 57 -2.26 -12.13 8.87
C PHE A 57 -1.80 -11.82 10.30
N GLU A 58 -1.48 -12.88 11.02
CA GLU A 58 -0.80 -12.86 12.30
C GLU A 58 0.61 -13.44 12.17
N GLY A 59 1.44 -13.14 13.16
CA GLY A 59 2.79 -13.66 13.23
C GLY A 59 3.77 -12.65 13.82
N ASP A 60 4.99 -13.12 14.00
CA ASP A 60 6.09 -12.32 14.50
C ASP A 60 6.82 -11.57 13.37
N VAL A 61 7.78 -10.74 13.77
CA VAL A 61 8.63 -10.00 12.82
C VAL A 61 9.44 -10.92 11.90
N THR A 62 9.79 -12.13 12.34
CA THR A 62 10.54 -13.11 11.54
C THR A 62 9.71 -13.53 10.33
N LYS A 63 8.44 -13.91 10.56
CA LYS A 63 7.51 -14.30 9.50
C LYS A 63 7.17 -13.14 8.58
N LEU A 64 7.00 -11.93 9.13
CA LEU A 64 6.79 -10.72 8.32
C LEU A 64 7.97 -10.45 7.37
N ASN A 65 9.20 -10.49 7.88
CA ASN A 65 10.40 -10.27 7.06
C ASN A 65 10.55 -11.34 5.98
N GLN A 66 10.29 -12.61 6.31
CA GLN A 66 10.32 -13.70 5.33
C GLN A 66 9.25 -13.50 4.25
N PHE A 67 8.03 -13.12 4.64
CA PHE A 67 6.94 -12.82 3.73
C PHE A 67 7.31 -11.71 2.73
N MET A 68 7.85 -10.60 3.25
CA MET A 68 8.30 -9.48 2.41
C MET A 68 9.43 -9.89 1.46
N ALA A 69 10.38 -10.71 1.92
CA ALA A 69 11.47 -11.22 1.11
C ALA A 69 10.99 -12.16 0.00
N GLU A 70 10.05 -13.06 0.28
CA GLU A 70 9.48 -13.96 -0.72
C GLU A 70 8.69 -13.20 -1.80
N LEU A 71 7.89 -12.19 -1.41
CA LEU A 71 7.20 -11.33 -2.38
C LEU A 71 8.16 -10.49 -3.21
N HIS A 72 9.26 -10.02 -2.62
CA HIS A 72 10.30 -9.25 -3.32
C HIS A 72 10.98 -10.05 -4.44
N GLN A 73 11.04 -11.38 -4.32
CA GLN A 73 11.64 -12.24 -5.35
C GLN A 73 10.80 -12.36 -6.62
N ILE A 74 9.57 -11.82 -6.64
CA ILE A 74 8.66 -11.91 -7.79
C ILE A 74 8.95 -10.75 -8.77
N PRO A 75 9.52 -11.01 -9.96
CA PRO A 75 9.93 -9.95 -10.87
C PRO A 75 8.78 -9.04 -11.31
N GLY A 76 9.05 -7.74 -11.37
CA GLY A 76 8.07 -6.75 -11.81
C GLY A 76 6.88 -6.59 -10.86
N THR A 77 7.01 -7.04 -9.61
CA THR A 77 6.14 -6.61 -8.52
C THR A 77 6.84 -5.46 -7.79
N THR A 78 6.08 -4.62 -7.10
CA THR A 78 6.57 -3.58 -6.19
C THR A 78 5.82 -3.68 -4.88
N MET A 79 6.43 -3.25 -3.78
CA MET A 79 5.78 -3.21 -2.48
C MET A 79 5.74 -1.81 -1.91
N ARG A 80 4.59 -1.43 -1.37
CA ARG A 80 4.38 -0.21 -0.61
C ARG A 80 4.09 -0.58 0.84
N LEU A 81 4.84 -0.02 1.78
CA LEU A 81 4.56 -0.18 3.20
C LEU A 81 3.71 0.99 3.72
N ILE A 82 2.75 0.69 4.59
CA ILE A 82 1.97 1.67 5.33
C ILE A 82 1.95 1.26 6.79
N LEU A 83 2.43 2.14 7.67
CA LEU A 83 2.28 1.99 9.10
C LEU A 83 0.94 2.60 9.51
N TYR A 84 0.14 1.88 10.28
CA TYR A 84 -1.12 2.40 10.80
C TYR A 84 -1.32 2.00 12.27
N ARG A 85 -2.07 2.82 13.00
CA ARG A 85 -2.49 2.53 14.38
C ARG A 85 -3.83 1.80 14.33
N GLY A 86 -3.77 0.46 14.32
CA GLY A 86 -4.96 -0.38 14.42
C GLY A 86 -5.54 -0.40 15.83
N ARG A 87 -6.75 -0.94 15.96
CA ARG A 87 -7.34 -1.19 17.27
C ARG A 87 -6.64 -2.36 17.94
N ASN A 88 -6.36 -2.22 19.23
CA ASN A 88 -5.79 -3.27 20.04
C ASN A 88 -6.39 -3.17 21.46
N ASP A 89 -7.69 -3.36 21.54
CA ASP A 89 -8.42 -3.41 22.81
C ASP A 89 -9.07 -4.78 23.01
N ASN A 90 -9.56 -5.06 24.22
CA ASN A 90 -10.14 -6.35 24.60
C ASN A 90 -11.39 -6.74 23.79
N LEU A 91 -12.02 -5.79 23.09
CA LEU A 91 -13.23 -6.02 22.32
C LEU A 91 -12.93 -6.22 20.83
N ARG A 92 -11.82 -5.65 20.34
CA ARG A 92 -11.41 -5.73 18.95
C ARG A 92 -9.90 -5.53 18.79
N GLN A 93 -9.27 -6.60 18.31
CA GLN A 93 -7.87 -6.60 17.90
C GLN A 93 -7.80 -6.65 16.37
N ASP A 94 -7.24 -5.61 15.76
CA ASP A 94 -6.91 -5.63 14.34
C ASP A 94 -5.65 -6.49 14.14
N SER A 95 -5.57 -7.16 12.98
CA SER A 95 -4.47 -8.07 12.71
C SER A 95 -3.11 -7.40 12.78
N SER A 96 -2.08 -8.18 13.11
CA SER A 96 -0.71 -7.69 13.17
C SER A 96 -0.26 -7.02 11.87
N TRP A 97 -0.58 -7.63 10.73
CA TRP A 97 -0.32 -7.03 9.42
C TRP A 97 -1.37 -7.46 8.39
N GLN A 98 -1.47 -6.70 7.29
CA GLN A 98 -2.42 -6.93 6.21
C GLN A 98 -1.76 -6.70 4.87
N LEU A 99 -2.06 -7.57 3.90
CA LEU A 99 -1.73 -7.38 2.49
C LEU A 99 -2.96 -6.86 1.75
N ASP A 100 -2.79 -5.79 1.00
CA ASP A 100 -3.82 -5.17 0.19
C ASP A 100 -3.36 -5.17 -1.27
N TYR A 101 -4.25 -5.68 -2.12
CA TYR A 101 -4.10 -5.78 -3.56
C TYR A 101 -5.17 -4.93 -4.23
N SER A 102 -4.76 -4.07 -5.15
CA SER A 102 -5.65 -3.20 -5.93
C SER A 102 -5.56 -3.59 -7.41
N GLN A 103 -6.71 -3.83 -8.05
CA GLN A 103 -6.75 -4.09 -9.49
C GLN A 103 -6.37 -2.86 -10.32
N ALA A 104 -6.49 -1.65 -9.77
CA ALA A 104 -6.01 -0.43 -10.42
C ALA A 104 -4.48 -0.36 -10.47
N HIS A 105 -3.79 -1.07 -9.57
CA HIS A 105 -2.33 -1.11 -9.49
C HIS A 105 -1.83 -2.55 -9.26
N PRO A 106 -2.02 -3.45 -10.24
CA PRO A 106 -1.87 -4.89 -10.03
C PRO A 106 -0.41 -5.34 -9.78
N ASP A 107 0.58 -4.55 -10.22
CA ASP A 107 1.99 -4.79 -9.96
C ASP A 107 2.48 -4.17 -8.63
N ARG A 108 1.59 -3.57 -7.83
CA ARG A 108 1.93 -2.95 -6.55
C ARG A 108 1.14 -3.57 -5.40
N LEU A 109 1.85 -4.31 -4.56
CA LEU A 109 1.33 -4.87 -3.32
C LEU A 109 1.48 -3.86 -2.17
N THR A 110 0.42 -3.62 -1.41
CA THR A 110 0.48 -2.70 -0.26
C THR A 110 0.41 -3.48 1.04
N LEU A 111 1.39 -3.32 1.90
CA LEU A 111 1.48 -3.99 3.19
C LEU A 111 1.20 -2.99 4.31
N TYR A 112 0.15 -3.23 5.08
CA TYR A 112 -0.23 -2.44 6.24
C TYR A 112 0.27 -3.10 7.52
N LEU A 113 1.06 -2.38 8.32
CA LEU A 113 1.56 -2.85 9.60
C LEU A 113 0.87 -2.15 10.75
N ASN A 114 0.28 -2.93 11.65
CA ASN A 114 -0.35 -2.41 12.84
C ASN A 114 0.71 -2.10 13.89
N VAL A 115 1.00 -0.81 14.12
CA VAL A 115 2.02 -0.40 15.10
C VAL A 115 1.59 -0.63 16.54
N ASN A 116 0.30 -0.91 16.78
CA ASN A 116 -0.20 -1.27 18.09
C ASN A 116 -0.15 -2.79 18.32
N SER A 117 0.22 -3.60 17.32
CA SER A 117 0.36 -5.04 17.52
C SER A 117 1.49 -5.34 18.51
N THR A 118 1.21 -6.22 19.45
CA THR A 118 2.21 -6.74 20.40
C THR A 118 3.06 -7.87 19.81
N ASN A 119 2.68 -8.38 18.62
CA ASN A 119 3.34 -9.52 18.00
C ASN A 119 4.50 -9.09 17.07
N ILE A 120 4.56 -7.82 16.66
CA ILE A 120 5.59 -7.30 15.77
C ILE A 120 6.50 -6.31 16.50
N ASP A 121 7.80 -6.63 16.54
CA ASP A 121 8.83 -5.67 16.91
C ASP A 121 9.26 -4.86 15.68
N LEU A 122 8.75 -3.62 15.55
CA LEU A 122 8.98 -2.77 14.38
C LEU A 122 10.46 -2.46 14.13
N TYR A 123 11.30 -2.47 15.17
CA TYR A 123 12.73 -2.19 15.04
C TYR A 123 13.53 -3.33 14.42
N LYS A 124 12.93 -4.52 14.35
CA LYS A 124 13.53 -5.71 13.73
C LYS A 124 13.05 -5.95 12.30
N ILE A 125 12.24 -5.04 11.75
CA ILE A 125 11.78 -5.15 10.37
C ILE A 125 12.95 -4.86 9.42
N VAL A 126 13.18 -5.78 8.50
CA VAL A 126 14.20 -5.65 7.46
C VAL A 126 13.48 -5.41 6.14
N PHE A 127 13.67 -4.22 5.57
CA PHE A 127 13.15 -3.90 4.26
C PHE A 127 14.10 -4.45 3.19
N PRO A 128 13.61 -5.30 2.27
CA PRO A 128 14.44 -5.71 1.14
C PRO A 128 14.80 -4.49 0.30
N GLU A 129 16.04 -4.42 -0.20
CA GLU A 129 16.44 -3.42 -1.18
C GLU A 129 15.74 -3.72 -2.51
N TRP A 130 14.72 -2.93 -2.85
CA TRP A 130 14.06 -3.00 -4.15
C TRP A 130 14.98 -2.35 -5.19
N THR A 131 15.75 -3.15 -5.92
CA THR A 131 16.64 -2.67 -6.99
C THR A 131 15.89 -2.15 -8.23
N GLY A 132 14.55 -2.12 -8.18
CA GLY A 132 13.66 -1.68 -9.26
C GLY A 132 13.34 -0.19 -9.28
N SER A 133 14.28 0.68 -8.89
CA SER A 133 14.23 2.05 -9.45
C SER A 133 14.95 2.01 -10.79
N ASP A 134 14.18 1.83 -11.87
CA ASP A 134 14.51 2.62 -13.05
C ASP A 134 14.79 4.03 -12.55
N LYS A 135 15.98 4.54 -12.84
CA LYS A 135 16.52 5.80 -12.34
C LYS A 135 15.46 6.90 -12.43
N VAL A 136 14.64 7.04 -11.38
CA VAL A 136 13.92 8.27 -11.14
C VAL A 136 15.03 9.18 -10.69
N SER A 137 15.61 9.88 -11.66
CA SER A 137 16.45 11.02 -11.37
C SER A 137 15.64 11.86 -10.39
N PRO A 138 16.18 12.21 -9.20
CA PRO A 138 15.49 13.16 -8.35
C PRO A 138 15.11 14.35 -9.24
N PRO A 139 13.90 14.92 -9.12
CA PRO A 139 13.60 16.14 -9.84
C PRO A 139 14.76 17.09 -9.56
N LYS A 140 15.44 17.51 -10.63
CA LYS A 140 16.41 18.61 -10.56
C LYS A 140 15.72 19.70 -9.76
N GLU A 141 16.45 20.18 -8.77
CA GLU A 141 16.09 21.20 -7.80
C GLU A 141 14.76 21.95 -8.07
N ILE A 142 13.95 22.08 -7.03
CA ILE A 142 12.69 22.83 -7.00
C ILE A 142 12.85 24.32 -7.44
N SER A 143 14.09 24.78 -7.69
CA SER A 143 14.42 26.05 -8.36
C SER A 143 14.02 26.10 -9.84
N GLU A 144 13.87 24.98 -10.56
CA GLU A 144 13.49 24.98 -12.00
C GLU A 144 11.97 25.00 -12.27
N VAL A 145 11.13 24.69 -11.27
CA VAL A 145 9.64 24.74 -11.40
C VAL A 145 9.08 26.14 -11.10
N LEU A 146 9.85 27.00 -10.43
CA LEU A 146 9.51 28.42 -10.25
C LEU A 146 10.19 29.30 -11.32
N GLY A 147 10.10 28.85 -12.58
CA GLY A 147 10.36 29.68 -13.74
C GLY A 147 9.13 30.50 -14.10
N ARG A 148 9.18 31.80 -13.76
CA ARG A 148 8.34 32.89 -14.28
C ARG A 148 6.86 32.90 -13.85
N ASP A 149 6.58 33.68 -12.82
CA ASP A 149 5.46 34.61 -12.91
C ASP A 149 5.82 35.92 -12.17
N ASP A 150 6.64 36.75 -12.81
CA ASP A 150 6.86 38.17 -12.47
C ASP A 150 5.61 39.02 -12.78
N ARG A 151 4.44 38.54 -12.36
CA ARG A 151 3.16 39.27 -12.49
C ARG A 151 2.61 39.62 -11.12
N CYS A 152 3.45 40.26 -10.31
CA CYS A 152 3.02 41.14 -9.23
C CYS A 152 3.91 42.39 -9.20
N ILE A 153 3.93 43.15 -10.31
CA ILE A 153 4.33 44.55 -10.30
C ILE A 153 3.29 45.36 -11.08
N ARG A 154 2.49 46.13 -10.33
CA ARG A 154 2.26 47.54 -10.62
C ARG A 154 2.18 48.30 -9.30
N PRO A 155 3.24 49.03 -8.93
CA PRO A 155 3.11 50.21 -8.11
C PRO A 155 2.84 51.43 -9.01
N GLU A 156 2.16 52.41 -8.40
CA GLU A 156 2.10 53.85 -8.75
C GLU A 156 1.13 54.22 -9.89
N GLU A 157 0.35 55.31 -9.86
CA GLU A 157 0.32 56.51 -9.02
C GLU A 157 -1.00 57.26 -9.31
N GLY A 158 -1.49 58.10 -8.39
CA GLY A 158 -2.73 58.86 -8.61
C GLY A 158 -3.14 59.77 -7.45
N THR A 159 -2.39 60.86 -7.29
CA THR A 159 -2.59 62.07 -6.50
C THR A 159 -4.04 62.54 -6.33
N GLU A 160 -4.46 62.95 -5.12
CA GLU A 160 -5.05 64.28 -4.93
C GLU A 160 -5.03 64.78 -3.48
N LYS A 161 -4.63 66.05 -3.35
CA LYS A 161 -4.62 66.87 -2.14
C LYS A 161 -6.00 67.49 -1.90
N ASN A 162 -6.14 68.07 -0.69
CA ASN A 162 -7.16 69.02 -0.22
C ASN A 162 -8.38 68.32 0.43
N LYS A 163 -8.85 68.69 1.62
CA LYS A 163 -8.69 69.88 2.45
C LYS A 163 -9.11 69.54 3.88
#